data_AF-A0A7X8EVL3-F1
#
_entry.id   AF-A0A7X8EVL3-F1
#
_cell.length_a   1.000
_cell.length_b   1.000
_cell.length_c   1.000
_cell.angle_alpha   90.00
_cell.angle_beta   90.00
_cell.angle_gamma   90.00
#
_symmetry.space_group_name_H-M   'P 1'
#
loop_
_entity.id
_entity.type
_entity.pdbx_description
1 polymer ?
#
loop_
_entity_poly.entity_id
_entity_poly.type
_entity_poly.pdbx_seq_one_letter_code
_entity_poly.pdbx_strand_id
1 'polypeptide(L)'
;MQNSRLVQKYTVLKVLCSDNRINCYIAQRNEGERDKYVLINEICQREIINQYISQVITFPDCGLTDFVEYFTEDSKLYVVFCYTEGMNLKKVLTSQKLPFEFRALLGQKILHTLMENGSFPNVLKANVLQWENILFNDNVVGFNYRFFADEADKSQNSAVYNYFKIIMYQLFREEEIEKNPKLKIIVEKCEKDIYHSFGEVLKDLQDVLVSIDKDKDLKTIAEEKKKKLQAIFSKAMVVLVAVAVGIVTYERFLEDNKETTVYNEVDKIGTVDVIEKKELPISEDNVFIPANSEEETEEILPETSPEEKDEKESVKEAAESPKDDEEIEKPIEDSNNAAKEESQPQPEYKIHYVTNNENLTKIVRQEYGSDDMLKTVMEFNGITNGNIIRVGQQIKLPIIKEDE
;
A
#
# COMPACT_ATOMS: atom_id res chain seq x y z
N MET A 1 -27.35 15.54 -2.40
CA MET A 1 -26.01 14.94 -2.23
C MET A 1 -26.16 13.45 -2.48
N GLN A 2 -25.52 12.91 -3.52
CA GLN A 2 -25.45 11.45 -3.68
C GLN A 2 -24.44 10.92 -2.65
N ASN A 3 -24.78 9.86 -1.93
CA ASN A 3 -23.83 9.17 -1.07
C ASN A 3 -22.80 8.49 -1.98
N SER A 4 -21.58 9.02 -2.03
CA SER A 4 -20.47 8.43 -2.79
C SER A 4 -20.30 6.95 -2.42
N ARG A 5 -20.08 6.11 -3.44
CA ARG A 5 -19.80 4.68 -3.35
C ARG A 5 -18.60 4.38 -2.44
N LEU A 6 -17.61 5.28 -2.42
CA LEU A 6 -16.51 5.22 -1.45
C LEU A 6 -17.04 5.23 -0.01
N VAL A 7 -17.89 6.20 0.35
CA VAL A 7 -18.46 6.35 1.71
C VAL A 7 -19.43 5.23 2.06
N GLN A 8 -20.17 4.71 1.08
CA GLN A 8 -21.05 3.55 1.27
C GLN A 8 -20.25 2.28 1.65
N LYS A 9 -19.11 2.05 1.00
CA LYS A 9 -18.30 0.83 1.17
C LYS A 9 -17.23 0.91 2.25
N TYR A 10 -16.67 2.11 2.51
CA TYR A 10 -15.46 2.29 3.29
C TYR A 10 -15.56 3.45 4.27
N THR A 11 -15.08 3.22 5.50
CA THR A 11 -14.86 4.26 6.50
C THR A 11 -13.38 4.63 6.49
N VAL A 12 -13.05 5.84 6.03
CA VAL A 12 -11.67 6.35 6.01
C VAL A 12 -11.19 6.60 7.44
N LEU A 13 -10.08 5.96 7.82
CA LEU A 13 -9.47 6.08 9.14
C LEU A 13 -8.30 7.05 9.15
N LYS A 14 -7.54 7.12 8.04
CA LYS A 14 -6.33 7.94 7.95
C LYS A 14 -6.00 8.31 6.51
N VAL A 15 -5.68 9.58 6.28
CA VAL A 15 -5.07 10.04 5.03
C VAL A 15 -3.56 9.80 5.10
N LEU A 16 -3.00 9.11 4.11
CA LEU A 16 -1.55 8.89 3.96
C LEU A 16 -0.89 9.95 3.07
N CYS A 17 -1.60 10.39 2.04
CA CYS A 17 -1.29 11.62 1.30
C CYS A 17 -2.55 12.17 0.65
N SER A 18 -2.51 13.46 0.35
CA SER A 18 -3.46 14.10 -0.55
C SER A 18 -2.74 15.15 -1.37
N ASP A 19 -2.86 15.06 -2.69
CA ASP A 19 -2.43 16.08 -3.65
C ASP A 19 -3.47 16.16 -4.80
N ASN A 20 -3.26 17.03 -5.77
CA ASN A 20 -4.20 17.21 -6.89
C ASN A 20 -4.19 16.06 -7.92
N ARG A 21 -3.43 14.99 -7.69
CA ARG A 21 -3.10 13.94 -8.66
C ARG A 21 -3.47 12.56 -8.13
N ILE A 22 -3.00 12.21 -6.93
CA ILE A 22 -3.31 10.96 -6.21
C ILE A 22 -3.47 11.21 -4.70
N ASN A 23 -4.63 10.83 -4.18
CA ASN A 23 -4.88 10.71 -2.75
C ASN A 23 -4.73 9.25 -2.31
N CYS A 24 -4.23 9.02 -1.10
CA CYS A 24 -4.12 7.67 -0.53
C CYS A 24 -4.68 7.61 0.89
N TYR A 25 -5.51 6.61 1.16
CA TYR A 25 -6.22 6.45 2.43
C TYR A 25 -6.02 5.05 3.01
N ILE A 26 -5.90 4.96 4.33
CA ILE A 26 -6.21 3.73 5.06
C ILE A 26 -7.67 3.82 5.50
N ALA A 27 -8.44 2.77 5.20
CA ALA A 27 -9.85 2.67 5.52
C ALA A 27 -10.20 1.28 6.08
N GLN A 28 -11.37 1.18 6.68
CA GLN A 28 -12.01 -0.07 7.05
C GLN A 28 -13.17 -0.35 6.09
N ARG A 29 -13.44 -1.61 5.76
CA ARG A 29 -14.66 -1.98 5.02
C ARG A 29 -15.87 -1.88 5.94
N ASN A 30 -16.94 -1.27 5.45
CA ASN A 30 -18.21 -1.18 6.18
C ASN A 30 -18.92 -2.54 6.25
N GLU A 31 -18.71 -3.40 5.24
CA GLU A 31 -19.21 -4.77 5.17
C GLU A 31 -18.05 -5.77 5.01
N GLY A 32 -18.01 -6.76 5.91
CA GLY A 32 -17.02 -7.84 5.92
C GLY A 32 -16.44 -8.13 7.31
N GLU A 33 -15.29 -8.81 7.33
CA GLU A 33 -14.49 -9.01 8.55
C GLU A 33 -14.00 -7.67 9.09
N ARG A 34 -14.35 -7.35 10.35
CA ARG A 34 -14.12 -6.04 10.95
C ARG A 34 -12.64 -5.69 11.19
N ASP A 35 -11.73 -6.64 11.09
CA ASP A 35 -10.31 -6.46 11.45
C ASP A 35 -9.35 -6.34 10.25
N LYS A 36 -9.88 -6.25 9.00
CA LYS A 36 -9.07 -6.04 7.79
C LYS A 36 -9.11 -4.60 7.30
N TYR A 37 -7.99 -3.90 7.46
CA TYR A 37 -7.76 -2.59 6.87
C TYR A 37 -7.50 -2.69 5.37
N VAL A 38 -7.89 -1.66 4.63
CA VAL A 38 -7.61 -1.51 3.20
C VAL A 38 -6.86 -0.22 2.92
N LEU A 39 -6.06 -0.26 1.86
CA LEU A 39 -5.36 0.87 1.27
C LEU A 39 -6.10 1.27 0.00
N ILE A 40 -6.65 2.48 -0.02
CA ILE A 40 -7.39 3.04 -1.15
C ILE A 40 -6.50 4.07 -1.84
N ASN A 41 -6.22 3.86 -3.12
CA ASN A 41 -5.58 4.83 -4.00
C ASN A 41 -6.67 5.51 -4.84
N GLU A 42 -6.86 6.80 -4.66
CA GLU A 42 -7.76 7.64 -5.46
C GLU A 42 -6.92 8.46 -6.44
N ILE A 43 -7.04 8.17 -7.73
CA ILE A 43 -6.34 8.88 -8.82
C ILE A 43 -7.30 9.93 -9.37
N CYS A 44 -6.90 11.19 -9.31
CA CYS A 44 -7.72 12.35 -9.69
C CYS A 44 -7.40 12.90 -11.09
N GLN A 45 -6.16 12.79 -11.55
CA GLN A 45 -5.75 13.32 -12.85
C GLN A 45 -6.05 12.36 -14.00
N ARG A 46 -6.71 12.84 -15.05
CA ARG A 46 -7.15 12.06 -16.21
C ARG A 46 -5.98 11.44 -16.97
N GLU A 47 -4.85 12.15 -17.01
CA GLU A 47 -3.60 11.75 -17.66
C GLU A 47 -3.06 10.48 -16.98
N ILE A 48 -2.99 10.47 -15.65
CA ILE A 48 -2.55 9.32 -14.85
C ILE A 48 -3.57 8.18 -14.90
N ILE A 49 -4.87 8.49 -14.90
CA ILE A 49 -5.92 7.47 -15.08
C ILE A 49 -5.73 6.76 -16.43
N ASN A 50 -5.58 7.49 -17.54
CA ASN A 50 -5.37 6.91 -18.86
C ASN A 50 -4.09 6.06 -18.95
N GLN A 51 -3.03 6.49 -18.27
CA GLN A 51 -1.76 5.77 -18.19
C GLN A 51 -1.88 4.44 -17.42
N TYR A 52 -2.66 4.40 -16.34
CA TYR A 52 -2.73 3.24 -15.45
C TYR A 52 -3.88 2.29 -15.77
N ILE A 53 -4.99 2.78 -16.33
CA ILE A 53 -6.24 2.00 -16.46
C ILE A 53 -6.04 0.68 -17.22
N SER A 54 -5.26 0.67 -18.29
CA SER A 54 -4.96 -0.53 -19.09
C SER A 54 -4.24 -1.63 -18.33
N GLN A 55 -3.53 -1.29 -17.24
CA GLN A 55 -2.89 -2.25 -16.34
C GLN A 55 -3.75 -2.54 -15.11
N VAL A 56 -4.50 -1.56 -14.59
CA VAL A 56 -5.40 -1.75 -13.44
C VAL A 56 -6.51 -2.76 -13.76
N ILE A 57 -7.05 -2.76 -14.99
CA ILE A 57 -8.08 -3.72 -15.41
C ILE A 57 -7.59 -5.18 -15.39
N THR A 58 -6.27 -5.44 -15.48
CA THR A 58 -5.74 -6.81 -15.45
C THR A 58 -5.43 -7.31 -14.05
N PHE A 59 -5.49 -6.46 -13.01
CA PHE A 59 -5.16 -6.84 -11.63
C PHE A 59 -5.95 -8.05 -11.09
N PRO A 60 -7.27 -8.22 -11.37
CA PRO A 60 -8.00 -9.43 -10.96
C PRO A 60 -7.37 -10.73 -11.50
N ASP A 61 -6.86 -10.69 -12.74
CA ASP A 61 -6.34 -11.86 -13.44
C ASP A 61 -4.86 -12.15 -13.10
N CYS A 62 -4.16 -11.19 -12.48
CA CYS A 62 -2.74 -11.32 -12.12
C CYS A 62 -2.46 -12.22 -10.90
N GLY A 63 -3.48 -12.82 -10.26
CA GLY A 63 -3.30 -13.62 -9.04
C GLY A 63 -2.94 -12.81 -7.79
N LEU A 64 -3.26 -11.51 -7.80
CA LEU A 64 -3.01 -10.57 -6.69
C LEU A 64 -3.92 -10.86 -5.49
N THR A 65 -3.45 -11.65 -4.52
CA THR A 65 -4.23 -11.99 -3.30
C THR A 65 -4.61 -10.78 -2.46
N ASP A 66 -3.83 -9.70 -2.56
CA ASP A 66 -4.03 -8.47 -1.78
C ASP A 66 -4.88 -7.44 -2.54
N PHE A 67 -5.23 -7.68 -3.81
CA PHE A 67 -6.13 -6.81 -4.55
C PHE A 67 -7.59 -7.05 -4.13
N VAL A 68 -8.33 -5.97 -3.87
CA VAL A 68 -9.71 -6.05 -3.36
C VAL A 68 -10.72 -5.68 -4.45
N GLU A 69 -10.60 -4.49 -5.02
CA GLU A 69 -11.41 -4.02 -6.15
C GLU A 69 -10.80 -2.77 -6.80
N TYR A 70 -11.26 -2.44 -8.00
CA TYR A 70 -11.15 -1.09 -8.55
C TYR A 70 -12.55 -0.60 -8.96
N PHE A 71 -12.76 0.72 -8.92
CA PHE A 71 -13.99 1.34 -9.43
C PHE A 71 -13.75 2.79 -9.85
N THR A 72 -14.66 3.35 -10.63
CA THR A 72 -14.68 4.77 -10.97
C THR A 72 -15.87 5.47 -10.31
N GLU A 73 -15.67 6.71 -9.90
CA GLU A 73 -16.69 7.60 -9.34
C GLU A 73 -16.21 9.06 -9.53
N ASP A 74 -17.11 9.99 -9.86
CA ASP A 74 -16.80 11.43 -10.03
C ASP A 74 -15.58 11.74 -10.93
N SER A 75 -15.43 10.99 -12.03
CA SER A 75 -14.28 11.03 -12.97
C SER A 75 -12.92 10.63 -12.38
N LYS A 76 -12.90 10.05 -11.18
CA LYS A 76 -11.70 9.51 -10.51
C LYS A 76 -11.64 7.99 -10.64
N LEU A 77 -10.44 7.42 -10.51
CA LEU A 77 -10.20 5.98 -10.43
C LEU A 77 -9.76 5.60 -9.02
N TYR A 78 -10.49 4.67 -8.41
CA TYR A 78 -10.21 4.10 -7.11
C TYR A 78 -9.63 2.69 -7.28
N VAL A 79 -8.49 2.40 -6.64
CA VAL A 79 -7.85 1.08 -6.64
C VAL A 79 -7.56 0.67 -5.20
N VAL A 80 -8.15 -0.44 -4.76
CA VAL A 80 -8.19 -0.88 -3.37
C VAL A 80 -7.41 -2.17 -3.16
N PHE A 81 -6.53 -2.16 -2.16
CA PHE A 81 -5.74 -3.32 -1.73
C PHE A 81 -5.92 -3.58 -0.23
N CYS A 82 -5.61 -4.79 0.22
CA CYS A 82 -5.40 -5.09 1.64
C CYS A 82 -4.24 -4.23 2.18
N TYR A 83 -4.41 -3.61 3.33
CA TYR A 83 -3.36 -2.83 3.98
C TYR A 83 -2.66 -3.66 5.05
N THR A 84 -1.33 -3.74 4.98
CA THR A 84 -0.51 -4.33 6.04
C THR A 84 0.21 -3.22 6.79
N GLU A 85 -0.02 -3.13 8.11
CA GLU A 85 0.80 -2.28 8.98
C GLU A 85 2.17 -2.94 9.21
N GLY A 86 3.24 -2.13 9.18
CA GLY A 86 4.60 -2.61 9.34
C GLY A 86 5.64 -1.50 9.27
N MET A 87 6.90 -1.87 9.50
CA MET A 87 8.03 -0.94 9.37
C MET A 87 8.49 -0.91 7.91
N ASN A 88 8.37 0.23 7.24
CA ASN A 88 8.81 0.38 5.85
C ASN A 88 10.29 0.73 5.70
N LEU A 89 10.87 0.49 4.52
CA LEU A 89 12.32 0.68 4.25
C LEU A 89 12.81 2.06 4.67
N LYS A 90 12.03 3.10 4.35
CA LYS A 90 12.33 4.48 4.73
C LYS A 90 12.51 4.64 6.25
N LYS A 91 11.59 4.10 7.07
CA LYS A 91 11.73 4.09 8.54
C LYS A 91 12.94 3.27 8.98
N VAL A 92 13.18 2.09 8.40
CA VAL A 92 14.34 1.25 8.76
C VAL A 92 15.67 1.99 8.52
N LEU A 93 15.84 2.60 7.35
CA LEU A 93 17.08 3.26 6.94
C LEU A 93 17.33 4.59 7.64
N THR A 94 16.29 5.34 7.96
CA THR A 94 16.41 6.60 8.72
C THR A 94 16.62 6.37 10.22
N SER A 95 16.07 5.29 10.79
CA SER A 95 16.17 5.03 12.24
C SER A 95 17.50 4.41 12.67
N GLN A 96 18.23 3.73 11.76
CA GLN A 96 19.47 3.03 12.12
C GLN A 96 20.43 2.85 10.94
N LYS A 97 21.74 2.94 11.22
CA LYS A 97 22.79 2.63 10.25
C LYS A 97 22.96 1.11 10.13
N LEU A 98 22.38 0.51 9.09
CA LEU A 98 22.53 -0.91 8.79
C LEU A 98 23.93 -1.25 8.24
N PRO A 99 24.50 -2.44 8.55
CA PRO A 99 25.72 -2.95 7.91
C PRO A 99 25.59 -3.10 6.38
N PHE A 100 26.70 -3.12 5.66
CA PHE A 100 26.72 -3.30 4.20
C PHE A 100 26.08 -4.63 3.80
N GLU A 101 26.49 -5.74 4.44
CA GLU A 101 26.06 -7.10 4.08
C GLU A 101 24.55 -7.27 4.28
N PHE A 102 24.01 -6.65 5.34
CA PHE A 102 22.58 -6.66 5.62
C PHE A 102 21.78 -5.85 4.58
N ARG A 103 22.28 -4.68 4.13
CA ARG A 103 21.63 -3.88 3.08
C ARG A 103 21.64 -4.60 1.72
N ALA A 104 22.72 -5.33 1.41
CA ALA A 104 22.79 -6.19 0.23
C ALA A 104 21.83 -7.39 0.29
N LEU A 105 21.75 -8.08 1.44
CA LEU A 105 20.73 -9.13 1.65
C LEU A 105 19.31 -8.56 1.55
N LEU A 106 19.09 -7.31 1.99
CA LEU A 106 17.80 -6.63 1.87
C LEU A 106 17.41 -6.42 0.40
N GLY A 107 18.34 -5.93 -0.44
CA GLY A 107 18.14 -5.79 -1.88
C GLY A 107 17.79 -7.11 -2.56
N GLN A 108 18.49 -8.20 -2.21
CA GLN A 108 18.17 -9.54 -2.73
C GLN A 108 16.76 -9.99 -2.33
N LYS A 109 16.35 -9.78 -1.08
CA LYS A 109 15.00 -10.13 -0.63
C LYS A 109 13.92 -9.32 -1.32
N ILE A 110 14.14 -8.03 -1.53
CA ILE A 110 13.22 -7.16 -2.31
C ILE A 110 13.04 -7.73 -3.73
N LEU A 111 14.13 -8.13 -4.39
CA LEU A 111 14.08 -8.76 -5.71
C LEU A 111 13.35 -10.11 -5.68
N HIS A 112 13.65 -10.98 -4.71
CA HIS A 112 12.96 -12.26 -4.56
C HIS A 112 11.46 -12.08 -4.36
N THR A 113 11.01 -11.22 -3.45
CA THR A 113 9.59 -10.95 -3.23
C THR A 113 8.94 -10.32 -4.46
N LEU A 114 9.64 -9.48 -5.23
CA LEU A 114 9.13 -8.96 -6.51
C LEU A 114 8.98 -10.05 -7.58
N MET A 115 9.90 -11.02 -7.62
CA MET A 115 9.91 -12.12 -8.59
C MET A 115 8.89 -13.22 -8.24
N GLU A 116 8.69 -13.52 -6.95
CA GLU A 116 7.61 -14.39 -6.45
C GLU A 116 6.23 -13.85 -6.84
N ASN A 117 6.12 -12.53 -6.95
CA ASN A 117 4.96 -11.78 -7.44
C ASN A 117 5.07 -11.42 -8.94
N GLY A 118 5.76 -12.25 -9.74
CA GLY A 118 6.23 -11.90 -11.08
C GLY A 118 5.17 -11.45 -12.10
N SER A 119 3.91 -11.82 -11.90
CA SER A 119 2.75 -11.41 -12.69
C SER A 119 2.35 -9.93 -12.55
N PHE A 120 2.92 -9.19 -11.58
CA PHE A 120 2.57 -7.79 -11.35
C PHE A 120 2.78 -6.94 -12.62
N PRO A 121 1.80 -6.12 -13.05
CA PRO A 121 2.00 -5.15 -14.11
C PRO A 121 3.05 -4.09 -13.74
N ASN A 122 3.67 -3.45 -14.72
CA ASN A 122 4.78 -2.50 -14.51
C ASN A 122 4.40 -1.34 -13.59
N VAL A 123 3.19 -0.79 -13.72
CA VAL A 123 2.66 0.25 -12.82
C VAL A 123 2.69 -0.21 -11.37
N LEU A 124 2.35 -1.48 -11.10
CA LEU A 124 2.38 -2.03 -9.76
C LEU A 124 3.82 -2.28 -9.30
N LYS A 125 4.67 -2.89 -10.14
CA LYS A 125 6.10 -3.12 -9.86
C LYS A 125 6.84 -1.82 -9.51
N ALA A 126 6.63 -0.75 -10.27
CA ALA A 126 7.20 0.57 -10.06
C ALA A 126 6.73 1.22 -8.74
N ASN A 127 5.46 1.05 -8.36
CA ASN A 127 4.94 1.58 -7.10
C ASN A 127 5.40 0.75 -5.88
N VAL A 128 5.41 -0.59 -5.94
CA VAL A 128 5.89 -1.41 -4.79
C VAL A 128 7.38 -1.27 -4.53
N LEU A 129 8.17 -0.93 -5.56
CA LEU A 129 9.59 -0.58 -5.45
C LEU A 129 9.86 0.79 -4.83
N GLN A 130 8.85 1.54 -4.38
CA GLN A 130 9.10 2.71 -3.55
C GLN A 130 9.37 2.31 -2.10
N TRP A 131 10.43 2.86 -1.51
CA TRP A 131 10.88 2.57 -0.14
C TRP A 131 9.85 2.88 0.98
N GLU A 132 8.79 3.65 0.73
CA GLU A 132 7.64 3.73 1.65
C GLU A 132 6.71 2.51 1.59
N ASN A 133 6.66 1.78 0.48
CA ASN A 133 5.83 0.60 0.24
C ASN A 133 6.52 -0.71 0.65
N ILE A 134 7.85 -0.79 0.57
CA ILE A 134 8.60 -1.99 0.96
C ILE A 134 8.55 -2.14 2.50
N LEU A 135 7.92 -3.20 2.99
CA LEU A 135 7.74 -3.54 4.41
C LEU A 135 8.75 -4.58 4.90
N PHE A 136 9.11 -4.50 6.18
CA PHE A 136 9.95 -5.47 6.88
C PHE A 136 9.34 -5.90 8.21
N ASN A 137 8.91 -7.16 8.27
CA ASN A 137 8.42 -7.80 9.49
C ASN A 137 9.21 -9.12 9.67
N ASP A 138 9.94 -9.27 10.78
CA ASP A 138 10.64 -10.51 11.18
C ASP A 138 11.49 -11.24 10.12
N ASN A 139 12.19 -10.48 9.26
CA ASN A 139 13.01 -10.91 8.12
C ASN A 139 12.23 -11.29 6.84
N VAL A 140 10.90 -11.18 6.84
CA VAL A 140 10.07 -11.23 5.64
C VAL A 140 10.01 -9.84 5.03
N VAL A 141 10.11 -9.76 3.70
CA VAL A 141 9.85 -8.55 2.92
C VAL A 141 8.44 -8.67 2.35
N GLY A 142 7.67 -7.59 2.46
CA GLY A 142 6.34 -7.49 1.87
C GLY A 142 6.17 -6.13 1.19
N PHE A 143 5.02 -5.93 0.54
CA PHE A 143 4.70 -4.68 -0.11
C PHE A 143 3.35 -4.15 0.38
N ASN A 144 3.28 -2.85 0.62
CA ASN A 144 2.04 -2.10 0.46
C ASN A 144 1.94 -1.60 -0.99
N TYR A 145 0.72 -1.30 -1.43
CA TYR A 145 0.40 -0.97 -2.81
C TYR A 145 -0.01 0.49 -2.97
N ARG A 146 0.69 1.41 -2.29
CA ARG A 146 0.41 2.84 -2.38
C ARG A 146 0.87 3.36 -3.74
N PHE A 147 0.03 4.12 -4.42
CA PHE A 147 0.40 4.77 -5.67
C PHE A 147 0.98 6.16 -5.39
N PHE A 148 1.95 6.55 -6.22
CA PHE A 148 2.60 7.85 -6.14
C PHE A 148 2.49 8.54 -7.49
N ALA A 149 2.10 9.81 -7.49
CA ALA A 149 2.10 10.63 -8.69
C ALA A 149 3.53 11.13 -8.94
N ASP A 150 4.18 10.50 -9.91
CA ASP A 150 5.53 10.84 -10.36
C ASP A 150 5.46 11.25 -11.84
N GLU A 151 6.40 12.07 -12.32
CA GLU A 151 6.43 12.52 -13.72
C GLU A 151 6.83 11.40 -14.70
N ALA A 152 7.45 10.34 -14.20
CA ALA A 152 7.92 9.22 -15.00
C ALA A 152 6.79 8.26 -15.42
N ASP A 153 6.84 7.76 -16.65
CA ASP A 153 5.86 6.79 -17.12
C ASP A 153 6.07 5.40 -16.49
N LYS A 154 5.40 5.13 -15.37
CA LYS A 154 5.41 3.84 -14.65
C LYS A 154 4.88 2.65 -15.45
N SER A 155 4.25 2.86 -16.60
CA SER A 155 3.81 1.76 -17.47
C SER A 155 4.99 1.06 -18.17
N GLN A 156 6.11 1.77 -18.34
CA GLN A 156 7.30 1.28 -19.05
C GLN A 156 8.16 0.35 -18.21
N ASN A 157 8.80 -0.62 -18.85
CA ASN A 157 9.72 -1.57 -18.19
C ASN A 157 10.94 -0.86 -17.59
N SER A 158 11.51 0.09 -18.34
CA SER A 158 12.65 0.92 -17.93
C SER A 158 12.38 1.76 -16.67
N ALA A 159 11.13 2.15 -16.44
CA ALA A 159 10.74 2.83 -15.20
C ALA A 159 10.95 1.90 -13.99
N VAL A 160 10.58 0.63 -14.10
CA VAL A 160 10.71 -0.35 -13.00
C VAL A 160 12.18 -0.54 -12.59
N TYR A 161 13.10 -0.66 -13.56
CA TYR A 161 14.54 -0.72 -13.26
C TYR A 161 15.09 0.59 -12.69
N ASN A 162 14.56 1.75 -13.10
CA ASN A 162 14.92 3.03 -12.48
C ASN A 162 14.43 3.14 -11.01
N TYR A 163 13.25 2.61 -10.66
CA TYR A 163 12.86 2.51 -9.23
C TYR A 163 13.77 1.56 -8.45
N PHE A 164 14.21 0.44 -9.05
CA PHE A 164 15.21 -0.42 -8.42
C PHE A 164 16.58 0.29 -8.26
N LYS A 165 17.00 1.10 -9.24
CA LYS A 165 18.18 1.97 -9.16
C LYS A 165 18.08 2.92 -7.96
N ILE A 166 16.92 3.55 -7.75
CA ILE A 166 16.66 4.41 -6.59
C ILE A 166 16.79 3.60 -5.29
N ILE A 167 16.21 2.39 -5.21
CA ILE A 167 16.38 1.50 -4.05
C ILE A 167 17.85 1.17 -3.78
N MET A 168 18.67 0.94 -4.82
CA MET A 168 20.11 0.73 -4.66
C MET A 168 20.81 1.95 -4.02
N TYR A 169 20.45 3.17 -4.40
CA TYR A 169 20.95 4.40 -3.77
C TYR A 169 20.41 4.66 -2.36
N GLN A 170 19.27 4.07 -1.97
CA GLN A 170 18.82 4.09 -0.57
C GLN A 170 19.53 3.02 0.28
N LEU A 171 19.81 1.85 -0.31
CA LEU A 171 20.51 0.76 0.35
C LEU A 171 22.02 1.00 0.45
N PHE A 172 22.64 1.73 -0.48
CA PHE A 172 24.08 1.94 -0.52
C PHE A 172 24.40 3.43 -0.68
N ARG A 173 25.37 3.92 0.08
CA ARG A 173 25.87 5.29 -0.08
C ARG A 173 26.54 5.40 -1.44
N GLU A 174 26.50 6.59 -2.02
CA GLU A 174 27.16 6.91 -3.30
C GLU A 174 28.64 6.47 -3.30
N GLU A 175 29.40 6.83 -2.27
CA GLU A 175 30.78 6.35 -2.07
C GLU A 175 30.94 4.81 -2.08
N GLU A 176 29.95 4.06 -1.58
CA GLU A 176 29.99 2.59 -1.52
C GLU A 176 29.73 1.98 -2.91
N ILE A 177 28.88 2.64 -3.72
CA ILE A 177 28.61 2.29 -5.11
C ILE A 177 29.84 2.61 -5.98
N GLU A 178 30.44 3.79 -5.82
CA GLU A 178 31.64 4.19 -6.57
C GLU A 178 32.85 3.28 -6.29
N LYS A 179 33.07 2.92 -5.02
CA LYS A 179 34.20 2.07 -4.60
C LYS A 179 33.99 0.60 -4.92
N ASN A 180 32.76 0.15 -5.18
CA ASN A 180 32.45 -1.25 -5.50
C ASN A 180 32.06 -1.39 -6.98
N PRO A 181 32.97 -1.88 -7.85
CA PRO A 181 32.70 -1.95 -9.29
C PRO A 181 31.50 -2.82 -9.66
N LYS A 182 31.15 -3.82 -8.84
CA LYS A 182 29.95 -4.64 -9.09
C LYS A 182 28.66 -3.89 -8.80
N LEU A 183 28.60 -3.13 -7.69
CA LEU A 183 27.45 -2.25 -7.42
C LEU A 183 27.29 -1.19 -8.51
N LYS A 184 28.39 -0.58 -8.95
CA LYS A 184 28.39 0.40 -10.03
C LYS A 184 27.83 -0.19 -11.34
N ILE A 185 28.25 -1.40 -11.72
CA ILE A 185 27.72 -2.10 -12.91
C ILE A 185 26.20 -2.33 -12.81
N ILE A 186 25.67 -2.71 -11.64
CA ILE A 186 24.23 -2.90 -11.46
C ILE A 186 23.47 -1.58 -11.68
N VAL A 187 23.93 -0.50 -11.04
CA VAL A 187 23.32 0.84 -11.16
C VAL A 187 23.36 1.34 -12.60
N GLU A 188 24.50 1.21 -13.28
CA GLU A 188 24.65 1.60 -14.69
C GLU A 188 23.78 0.76 -15.63
N LYS A 189 23.64 -0.55 -15.39
CA LYS A 189 22.76 -1.42 -16.19
C LYS A 189 21.27 -1.09 -16.00
N CYS A 190 20.84 -0.75 -14.79
CA CYS A 190 19.48 -0.27 -14.54
C CYS A 190 19.21 1.08 -15.21
N GLU A 191 20.20 1.97 -15.27
CA GLU A 191 20.09 3.28 -15.92
C GLU A 191 20.06 3.20 -17.45
N LYS A 192 20.86 2.30 -18.03
CA LYS A 192 20.99 2.09 -19.48
C LYS A 192 19.96 1.09 -20.04
N ASP A 193 18.99 0.66 -19.24
CA ASP A 193 17.95 -0.33 -19.55
C ASP A 193 18.51 -1.65 -20.15
N ILE A 194 19.63 -2.13 -19.60
CA ILE A 194 20.36 -3.31 -20.10
C ILE A 194 19.78 -4.63 -19.55
N TYR A 195 19.03 -4.58 -18.45
CA TYR A 195 18.48 -5.77 -17.81
C TYR A 195 17.17 -6.23 -18.47
N HIS A 196 17.11 -7.50 -18.84
CA HIS A 196 15.91 -8.09 -19.44
C HIS A 196 15.02 -8.77 -18.38
N SER A 197 15.60 -9.11 -17.21
CA SER A 197 14.87 -9.70 -16.09
C SER A 197 15.46 -9.32 -14.73
N PHE A 198 14.60 -9.30 -13.69
CA PHE A 198 15.08 -9.19 -12.30
C PHE A 198 15.96 -10.37 -11.84
N GLY A 199 15.93 -11.51 -12.55
CA GLY A 199 16.85 -12.61 -12.33
C GLY A 199 18.31 -12.26 -12.66
N GLU A 200 18.55 -11.46 -13.70
CA GLU A 200 19.88 -10.92 -14.01
C GLU A 200 20.36 -9.94 -12.93
N VAL A 201 19.47 -9.04 -12.49
CA VAL A 201 19.76 -8.08 -11.41
C VAL A 201 20.12 -8.82 -10.12
N LEU A 202 19.34 -9.85 -9.77
CA LEU A 202 19.55 -10.67 -8.59
C LEU A 202 20.90 -11.40 -8.64
N LYS A 203 21.27 -11.95 -9.81
CA LYS A 203 22.55 -12.63 -10.01
C LYS A 203 23.73 -11.67 -9.82
N ASP A 204 23.70 -10.51 -10.47
CA ASP A 204 24.77 -9.50 -10.31
C ASP A 204 24.85 -9.02 -8.85
N LEU A 205 23.73 -8.88 -8.14
CA LEU A 205 23.68 -8.52 -6.71
C LEU A 205 24.14 -9.67 -5.77
N GLN A 206 23.97 -10.93 -6.16
CA GLN A 206 24.55 -12.08 -5.46
C GLN A 206 26.07 -12.09 -5.60
N ASP A 207 26.58 -11.79 -6.80
CA ASP A 207 28.02 -11.66 -7.04
C ASP A 207 28.67 -10.57 -6.18
N VAL A 208 27.97 -9.49 -5.81
CA VAL A 208 28.45 -8.49 -4.84
C VAL A 208 28.77 -9.12 -3.49
N LEU A 209 27.87 -9.94 -2.93
CA LEU A 209 28.09 -10.63 -1.66
C LEU A 209 29.22 -11.67 -1.76
N VAL A 210 29.27 -12.45 -2.83
CA VAL A 210 30.32 -13.48 -3.03
C VAL A 210 31.71 -12.85 -3.13
N SER A 211 31.85 -11.61 -3.62
CA SER A 211 33.13 -10.88 -3.58
C SER A 211 33.55 -10.36 -2.20
N ILE A 212 32.64 -10.34 -1.22
CA ILE A 212 32.94 -9.96 0.17
C ILE A 212 33.33 -11.21 0.99
N ASP A 213 32.78 -12.37 0.63
CA ASP A 213 32.97 -13.65 1.32
C ASP A 213 34.32 -14.34 1.00
N LYS A 214 35.42 -13.57 1.07
CA LYS A 214 36.79 -14.11 1.24
C LYS A 214 37.31 -13.96 2.68
N ASP A 215 36.62 -13.18 3.51
CA ASP A 215 36.92 -13.04 4.95
C ASP A 215 35.64 -13.18 5.79
N LYS A 216 35.48 -14.40 6.35
CA LYS A 216 34.50 -14.85 7.37
C LYS A 216 33.09 -15.26 6.87
N ASP A 217 32.86 -16.57 7.03
CA ASP A 217 31.62 -17.33 6.84
C ASP A 217 30.34 -16.54 7.19
N LEU A 218 29.58 -16.22 6.13
CA LEU A 218 28.38 -15.39 6.17
C LEU A 218 27.30 -15.90 7.15
N LYS A 219 27.23 -17.21 7.40
CA LYS A 219 26.20 -17.81 8.27
C LYS A 219 26.40 -17.41 9.73
N THR A 220 27.64 -17.44 10.21
CA THR A 220 27.96 -17.11 11.61
C THR A 220 27.68 -15.63 11.91
N ILE A 221 28.05 -14.74 10.97
CA ILE A 221 27.82 -13.30 11.11
C ILE A 221 26.31 -12.96 11.11
N ALA A 222 25.52 -13.63 10.27
CA ALA A 222 24.08 -13.45 10.23
C ALA A 222 23.41 -13.91 11.54
N GLU A 223 23.79 -15.06 12.09
CA GLU A 223 23.18 -15.60 13.32
C GLU A 223 23.56 -14.83 14.59
N GLU A 224 24.83 -14.42 14.75
CA GLU A 224 25.24 -13.60 15.90
C GLU A 224 24.56 -12.23 15.90
N LYS A 225 24.44 -11.59 14.73
CA LYS A 225 23.78 -10.29 14.58
C LYS A 225 22.25 -10.42 14.71
N LYS A 226 21.64 -11.53 14.24
CA LYS A 226 20.21 -11.86 14.43
C LYS A 226 19.83 -11.93 15.92
N LYS A 227 20.65 -12.58 16.76
CA LYS A 227 20.43 -12.63 18.22
C LYS A 227 20.49 -11.25 18.87
N LYS A 228 21.45 -10.40 18.49
CA LYS A 228 21.54 -9.02 18.98
C LYS A 228 20.34 -8.18 18.54
N LEU A 229 19.88 -8.35 17.30
CA LEU A 229 18.73 -7.64 16.75
C LEU A 229 17.42 -8.02 17.47
N GLN A 230 17.14 -9.32 17.65
CA GLN A 230 15.99 -9.79 18.46
C GLN A 230 16.04 -9.28 19.90
N ALA A 231 17.21 -9.26 20.54
CA ALA A 231 17.39 -8.76 21.91
C ALA A 231 17.26 -7.23 22.06
N ILE A 232 17.21 -6.48 20.96
CA ILE A 232 16.96 -5.03 20.94
C ILE A 232 15.49 -4.76 20.57
N PHE A 233 14.92 -5.48 19.59
CA PHE A 233 13.49 -5.41 19.28
C PHE A 233 12.62 -5.78 20.49
N SER A 234 12.99 -6.82 21.27
CA SER A 234 12.26 -7.17 22.49
C SER A 234 12.30 -6.06 23.54
N LYS A 235 13.42 -5.34 23.70
CA LYS A 235 13.55 -4.21 24.62
C LYS A 235 12.74 -3.00 24.17
N ALA A 236 12.75 -2.68 22.88
CA ALA A 236 11.92 -1.62 22.33
C ALA A 236 10.42 -1.91 22.53
N MET A 237 10.01 -3.16 22.33
CA MET A 237 8.62 -3.60 22.53
C MET A 237 8.20 -3.52 24.00
N VAL A 238 9.07 -3.92 24.95
CA VAL A 238 8.84 -3.74 26.40
C VAL A 238 8.67 -2.28 26.79
N VAL A 239 9.48 -1.36 26.23
CA VAL A 239 9.33 0.09 26.48
C VAL A 239 8.01 0.61 25.90
N LEU A 240 7.62 0.18 24.70
CA LEU A 240 6.36 0.56 24.06
C LEU A 240 5.14 0.09 24.86
N VAL A 241 5.17 -1.16 25.35
CA VAL A 241 4.14 -1.69 26.25
C VAL A 241 4.11 -0.94 27.58
N ALA A 242 5.26 -0.61 28.17
CA ALA A 242 5.32 0.17 29.41
C ALA A 242 4.74 1.59 29.24
N VAL A 243 4.97 2.24 28.09
CA VAL A 243 4.37 3.54 27.76
C VAL A 243 2.85 3.40 27.54
N ALA A 244 2.40 2.37 26.83
CA ALA A 244 0.97 2.11 26.62
C ALA A 244 0.22 1.82 27.94
N VAL A 245 0.81 1.00 28.82
CA VAL A 245 0.29 0.75 30.17
C VAL A 245 0.30 2.04 31.00
N GLY A 246 1.36 2.84 30.89
CA GLY A 246 1.44 4.17 31.52
C GLY A 246 0.29 5.09 31.11
N ILE A 247 0.00 5.19 29.80
CA ILE A 247 -1.11 5.96 29.26
C ILE A 247 -2.45 5.44 29.80
N VAL A 248 -2.72 4.13 29.70
CA VAL A 248 -3.99 3.54 30.19
C VAL A 248 -4.17 3.71 31.71
N THR A 249 -3.09 3.62 32.50
CA THR A 249 -3.17 3.89 33.95
C THR A 249 -3.36 5.37 34.27
N TYR A 250 -2.79 6.27 33.47
CA TYR A 250 -2.96 7.72 33.61
C TYR A 250 -4.39 8.16 33.21
N GLU A 251 -4.94 7.58 32.14
CA GLU A 251 -6.33 7.81 31.73
C GLU A 251 -7.31 7.34 32.80
N ARG A 252 -7.12 6.14 33.36
CA ARG A 252 -7.92 5.67 34.51
C ARG A 252 -7.77 6.55 35.75
N PHE A 253 -6.57 7.00 36.06
CA PHE A 253 -6.35 7.94 37.17
C PHE A 253 -7.04 9.29 36.93
N LEU A 254 -7.13 9.76 35.68
CA LEU A 254 -7.92 10.94 35.35
C LEU A 254 -9.43 10.70 35.41
N GLU A 255 -9.92 9.48 35.17
CA GLU A 255 -11.32 9.11 35.37
C GLU A 255 -11.69 9.02 36.85
N ASP A 256 -10.85 8.40 37.69
CA ASP A 256 -11.05 8.33 39.15
C ASP A 256 -11.04 9.72 39.83
N ASN A 257 -10.40 10.72 39.21
CA ASN A 257 -10.34 12.10 39.70
C ASN A 257 -11.36 13.06 39.05
N LYS A 258 -12.28 12.57 38.20
CA LYS A 258 -13.43 13.39 37.76
C LYS A 258 -14.46 13.44 38.89
N GLU A 259 -14.43 14.52 39.67
CA GLU A 259 -15.50 14.81 40.63
C GLU A 259 -16.86 14.80 39.93
N THR A 260 -17.74 13.89 40.39
CA THR A 260 -19.11 13.80 39.91
C THR A 260 -19.89 15.03 40.39
N THR A 261 -20.03 16.05 39.53
CA THR A 261 -20.92 17.19 39.78
C THR A 261 -22.38 16.76 39.68
N VAL A 262 -22.88 16.18 40.77
CA VAL A 262 -24.30 15.85 40.95
C VAL A 262 -25.08 17.14 41.17
N TYR A 263 -25.75 17.62 40.12
CA TYR A 263 -26.82 18.62 40.26
C TYR A 263 -28.06 17.92 40.83
N ASN A 264 -28.19 17.95 42.16
CA ASN A 264 -29.46 17.63 42.82
C ASN A 264 -30.35 18.88 42.86
N GLU A 265 -31.54 18.79 42.27
CA GLU A 265 -32.64 19.69 42.60
C GLU A 265 -32.94 19.60 44.11
N VAL A 266 -33.12 20.76 44.75
CA VAL A 266 -33.80 20.84 46.05
C VAL A 266 -34.88 21.91 45.93
N ASP A 267 -36.11 21.45 45.80
CA ASP A 267 -37.32 22.28 45.85
C ASP A 267 -37.71 22.55 47.33
N LYS A 268 -38.19 23.76 47.64
CA LYS A 268 -38.88 24.18 48.90
C LYS A 268 -38.06 24.16 50.22
N ILE A 269 -37.99 25.20 51.05
CA ILE A 269 -38.95 26.25 51.49
C ILE A 269 -38.15 27.43 52.07
N GLY A 270 -38.70 28.65 52.02
CA GLY A 270 -37.96 29.87 52.38
C GLY A 270 -38.17 30.42 53.80
N THR A 271 -37.46 31.51 54.07
CA THR A 271 -37.93 32.61 54.94
C THR A 271 -37.54 33.92 54.27
N VAL A 272 -38.46 34.89 54.28
CA VAL A 272 -38.26 36.23 53.69
C VAL A 272 -37.94 37.19 54.81
N ASP A 273 -36.73 37.75 54.82
CA ASP A 273 -36.42 38.97 55.56
C ASP A 273 -36.28 40.13 54.57
N VAL A 274 -37.32 40.98 54.51
CA VAL A 274 -37.23 42.29 53.89
C VAL A 274 -36.67 43.25 54.94
N ILE A 275 -35.47 43.79 54.70
CA ILE A 275 -35.00 45.01 55.36
C ILE A 275 -34.69 46.04 54.27
N GLU A 276 -35.16 47.26 54.50
CA GLU A 276 -35.27 48.31 53.50
C GLU A 276 -33.93 48.96 53.09
N LYS A 277 -33.98 49.56 51.90
CA LYS A 277 -33.07 50.54 51.29
C LYS A 277 -32.07 51.26 52.21
N LYS A 278 -30.88 51.47 51.65
CA LYS A 278 -30.31 52.82 51.57
C LYS A 278 -29.60 53.06 50.23
N GLU A 279 -29.86 54.22 49.64
CA GLU A 279 -29.33 54.63 48.34
C GLU A 279 -28.08 55.51 48.50
N LEU A 280 -27.09 55.30 47.61
CA LEU A 280 -26.20 56.32 47.00
C LEU A 280 -25.16 57.02 47.94
N PRO A 281 -23.99 57.51 47.43
CA PRO A 281 -23.85 58.26 46.17
C PRO A 281 -22.73 57.82 45.18
N ILE A 282 -22.74 58.56 44.08
CA ILE A 282 -21.93 58.47 42.85
C ILE A 282 -20.64 59.30 42.95
N SER A 283 -19.62 58.90 42.18
CA SER A 283 -18.67 59.80 41.50
C SER A 283 -18.16 59.04 40.25
N GLU A 284 -18.69 59.23 39.04
CA GLU A 284 -18.53 60.35 38.07
C GLU A 284 -17.13 60.49 37.43
N ASP A 285 -17.14 60.91 36.16
CA ASP A 285 -16.04 61.20 35.21
C ASP A 285 -15.20 60.00 34.70
N ASN A 286 -15.03 59.70 33.39
CA ASN A 286 -15.55 60.21 32.09
C ASN A 286 -15.66 58.98 31.13
N VAL A 287 -16.65 58.76 30.23
CA VAL A 287 -17.28 59.55 29.14
C VAL A 287 -16.51 59.52 27.78
N PHE A 288 -17.13 58.83 26.79
CA PHE A 288 -17.00 58.88 25.29
C PHE A 288 -15.67 58.39 24.62
N ILE A 289 -15.58 57.42 23.67
CA ILE A 289 -16.35 57.08 22.42
C ILE A 289 -16.33 58.26 21.40
N PRO A 290 -16.28 58.13 20.03
CA PRO A 290 -16.34 56.97 19.11
C PRO A 290 -15.24 56.89 17.99
N ALA A 291 -15.34 55.87 17.11
CA ALA A 291 -15.26 55.80 15.61
C ALA A 291 -14.36 56.78 14.79
N ASN A 292 -13.98 56.52 13.51
CA ASN A 292 -14.58 55.62 12.51
C ASN A 292 -13.59 55.17 11.41
N SER A 293 -14.03 54.20 10.59
CA SER A 293 -13.71 53.91 9.18
C SER A 293 -12.67 54.73 8.40
N GLU A 294 -11.96 54.04 7.50
CA GLU A 294 -12.03 54.35 6.06
C GLU A 294 -11.81 53.08 5.22
N GLU A 295 -12.67 52.89 4.21
CA GLU A 295 -12.54 51.86 3.16
C GLU A 295 -11.79 52.46 1.97
N GLU A 296 -11.12 51.65 1.16
CA GLU A 296 -11.16 51.89 -0.30
C GLU A 296 -10.87 50.61 -1.09
N THR A 297 -11.74 50.33 -2.06
CA THR A 297 -11.66 49.31 -3.11
C THR A 297 -11.83 50.01 -4.46
N GLU A 298 -11.09 49.62 -5.50
CA GLU A 298 -11.46 50.02 -6.88
C GLU A 298 -11.07 49.01 -7.98
N GLU A 299 -11.73 49.16 -9.14
CA GLU A 299 -11.77 48.29 -10.33
C GLU A 299 -11.80 49.15 -11.63
N ILE A 300 -11.63 48.69 -12.88
CA ILE A 300 -11.58 47.33 -13.45
C ILE A 300 -10.65 47.24 -14.71
N LEU A 301 -10.84 46.19 -15.50
CA LEU A 301 -10.38 45.84 -16.88
C LEU A 301 -10.85 46.86 -17.98
N PRO A 302 -10.82 46.59 -19.33
CA PRO A 302 -10.20 45.55 -20.20
C PRO A 302 -9.54 46.10 -21.52
N GLU A 303 -9.42 45.26 -22.58
CA GLU A 303 -9.23 45.51 -24.05
C GLU A 303 -7.78 45.64 -24.60
N THR A 304 -7.38 45.22 -25.83
CA THR A 304 -7.86 44.25 -26.87
C THR A 304 -6.70 43.87 -27.84
N SER A 305 -6.88 42.85 -28.69
CA SER A 305 -6.08 42.48 -29.90
C SER A 305 -6.10 43.59 -31.00
N PRO A 306 -5.43 43.53 -32.20
CA PRO A 306 -4.75 42.38 -32.87
C PRO A 306 -3.42 42.68 -33.64
N GLU A 307 -2.80 41.64 -34.24
CA GLU A 307 -2.29 41.71 -35.64
C GLU A 307 -2.02 40.31 -36.23
N GLU A 308 -2.53 40.04 -37.44
CA GLU A 308 -2.14 38.93 -38.31
C GLU A 308 -0.99 39.37 -39.23
N LYS A 309 -0.13 38.43 -39.66
CA LYS A 309 0.44 38.46 -41.01
C LYS A 309 0.50 37.06 -41.63
N ASP A 310 -0.05 36.97 -42.84
CA ASP A 310 0.14 35.86 -43.77
C ASP A 310 1.62 35.58 -44.06
N GLU A 311 1.94 34.32 -44.36
CA GLU A 311 2.51 34.05 -45.68
C GLU A 311 2.01 32.70 -46.22
N LYS A 312 1.59 32.69 -47.49
CA LYS A 312 1.15 31.50 -48.24
C LYS A 312 2.20 31.13 -49.28
N GLU A 313 2.60 29.87 -49.34
CA GLU A 313 2.88 29.18 -50.60
C GLU A 313 2.71 27.66 -50.37
N SER A 314 1.65 27.00 -50.85
CA SER A 314 1.29 26.66 -52.24
C SER A 314 2.11 25.52 -52.86
N VAL A 315 1.55 24.30 -52.69
CA VAL A 315 1.22 23.33 -53.76
C VAL A 315 2.29 22.93 -54.79
N LYS A 316 2.63 21.63 -54.76
CA LYS A 316 2.48 20.63 -55.86
C LYS A 316 2.69 19.20 -55.27
N GLU A 317 1.82 18.19 -55.44
CA GLU A 317 1.29 17.58 -56.68
C GLU A 317 2.43 16.88 -57.48
N ALA A 318 2.39 15.61 -57.88
CA ALA A 318 1.35 14.56 -57.98
C ALA A 318 1.88 13.24 -57.33
N ALA A 319 1.10 12.33 -56.74
CA ALA A 319 0.05 11.48 -57.30
C ALA A 319 0.51 10.58 -58.48
N GLU A 320 0.67 9.27 -58.21
CA GLU A 320 0.17 8.20 -59.09
C GLU A 320 0.09 6.85 -58.33
N SER A 321 -1.15 6.46 -58.01
CA SER A 321 -1.59 5.05 -57.96
C SER A 321 -1.94 4.61 -59.41
N PRO A 322 -2.58 3.45 -59.68
CA PRO A 322 -2.74 2.20 -58.91
C PRO A 322 -2.38 0.95 -59.75
N LYS A 323 -2.57 -0.24 -59.18
CA LYS A 323 -3.24 -1.43 -59.76
C LYS A 323 -3.30 -2.54 -58.71
N ASP A 324 -4.48 -3.02 -58.29
CA ASP A 324 -5.39 -3.95 -59.00
C ASP A 324 -4.79 -5.39 -58.94
N ASP A 325 -5.47 -6.47 -58.51
CA ASP A 325 -6.91 -6.77 -58.38
C ASP A 325 -7.21 -7.85 -57.28
N GLU A 326 -8.50 -7.99 -56.92
CA GLU A 326 -9.27 -9.26 -56.68
C GLU A 326 -8.84 -10.30 -55.58
N GLU A 327 -9.73 -11.04 -54.88
CA GLU A 327 -11.22 -11.08 -54.75
C GLU A 327 -11.64 -11.98 -53.53
N ILE A 328 -12.94 -11.99 -53.21
CA ILE A 328 -13.75 -13.00 -52.48
C ILE A 328 -13.91 -12.88 -50.94
N GLU A 329 -15.19 -12.84 -50.52
CA GLU A 329 -15.69 -12.78 -49.14
C GLU A 329 -16.17 -14.14 -48.57
N LYS A 330 -16.20 -14.23 -47.22
CA LYS A 330 -17.19 -14.95 -46.37
C LYS A 330 -17.17 -16.51 -46.32
N PRO A 331 -17.79 -17.14 -45.29
CA PRO A 331 -18.51 -16.57 -44.15
C PRO A 331 -17.95 -16.93 -42.76
N ILE A 332 -18.52 -16.28 -41.74
CA ILE A 332 -18.42 -16.62 -40.31
C ILE A 332 -19.39 -17.79 -40.02
N GLU A 333 -18.95 -18.82 -39.29
CA GLU A 333 -19.84 -19.83 -38.68
C GLU A 333 -19.79 -19.76 -37.15
N ASP A 334 -20.97 -19.86 -36.55
CA ASP A 334 -21.17 -19.96 -35.10
C ASP A 334 -20.54 -21.23 -34.52
N SER A 335 -19.94 -21.11 -33.33
CA SER A 335 -19.72 -22.27 -32.47
C SER A 335 -20.17 -21.99 -31.04
N ASN A 336 -21.50 -22.01 -30.86
CA ASN A 336 -22.08 -22.34 -29.57
C ASN A 336 -21.69 -23.77 -29.21
N ASN A 337 -20.71 -23.96 -28.34
CA ASN A 337 -20.40 -25.28 -27.79
C ASN A 337 -20.62 -25.31 -26.27
N ALA A 338 -21.88 -25.49 -25.90
CA ALA A 338 -22.30 -25.79 -24.53
C ALA A 338 -21.92 -27.24 -24.19
N ALA A 339 -20.63 -27.46 -23.88
CA ALA A 339 -20.16 -28.73 -23.38
C ALA A 339 -20.68 -28.96 -21.95
N LYS A 340 -21.49 -30.00 -21.77
CA LYS A 340 -21.81 -30.53 -20.43
C LYS A 340 -20.55 -31.17 -19.85
N GLU A 341 -19.95 -30.56 -18.85
CA GLU A 341 -19.06 -31.31 -17.95
C GLU A 341 -19.92 -32.23 -17.08
N GLU A 342 -19.61 -33.52 -17.15
CA GLU A 342 -20.17 -34.52 -16.24
C GLU A 342 -19.63 -34.26 -14.83
N SER A 343 -20.52 -33.87 -13.92
CA SER A 343 -20.16 -33.57 -12.54
C SER A 343 -19.68 -34.82 -11.81
N GLN A 344 -18.36 -35.05 -11.78
CA GLN A 344 -17.78 -35.99 -10.82
C GLN A 344 -18.08 -35.51 -9.39
N PRO A 345 -18.31 -36.42 -8.44
CA PRO A 345 -18.59 -36.04 -7.06
C PRO A 345 -17.37 -35.34 -6.47
N GLN A 346 -17.45 -34.02 -6.34
CA GLN A 346 -16.46 -33.22 -5.62
C GLN A 346 -16.43 -33.71 -4.16
N PRO A 347 -15.25 -34.07 -3.61
CA PRO A 347 -15.16 -34.52 -2.23
C PRO A 347 -15.63 -33.39 -1.30
N GLU A 348 -16.49 -33.73 -0.34
CA GLU A 348 -16.94 -32.79 0.68
C GLU A 348 -15.73 -32.27 1.47
N TYR A 349 -15.72 -30.98 1.80
CA TYR A 349 -14.59 -30.34 2.48
C TYR A 349 -15.05 -29.30 3.51
N LYS A 350 -14.25 -29.16 4.56
CA LYS A 350 -14.36 -28.11 5.58
C LYS A 350 -13.42 -26.96 5.21
N ILE A 351 -13.80 -25.71 5.49
CA ILE A 351 -12.90 -24.55 5.33
C ILE A 351 -12.29 -24.22 6.70
N HIS A 352 -10.96 -24.27 6.80
CA HIS A 352 -10.20 -23.74 7.93
C HIS A 352 -9.57 -22.40 7.56
N TYR A 353 -9.59 -21.45 8.49
CA TYR A 353 -8.93 -20.15 8.34
C TYR A 353 -7.66 -20.15 9.18
N VAL A 354 -6.50 -20.01 8.53
CA VAL A 354 -5.19 -20.07 9.20
C VAL A 354 -5.07 -18.94 10.23
N THR A 355 -4.74 -19.27 11.47
CA THR A 355 -4.55 -18.29 12.56
C THR A 355 -3.06 -18.03 12.85
N ASN A 356 -2.76 -17.03 13.70
CA ASN A 356 -1.38 -16.67 14.06
C ASN A 356 -0.62 -17.86 14.67
N ASN A 357 0.57 -18.14 14.12
CA ASN A 357 1.46 -19.26 14.49
C ASN A 357 0.98 -20.68 14.09
N GLU A 358 -0.04 -20.82 13.25
CA GLU A 358 -0.36 -22.08 12.58
C GLU A 358 0.52 -22.32 11.34
N ASN A 359 0.73 -23.59 10.99
CA ASN A 359 1.31 -24.02 9.73
C ASN A 359 0.53 -25.25 9.23
N LEU A 360 0.71 -25.68 7.98
CA LEU A 360 -0.18 -26.67 7.40
C LEU A 360 -0.10 -28.03 8.11
N THR A 361 1.09 -28.42 8.58
CA THR A 361 1.30 -29.62 9.39
C THR A 361 0.50 -29.58 10.70
N LYS A 362 0.47 -28.44 11.41
CA LYS A 362 -0.35 -28.30 12.63
C LYS A 362 -1.84 -28.46 12.33
N ILE A 363 -2.35 -27.77 11.31
CA ILE A 363 -3.77 -27.80 10.93
C ILE A 363 -4.19 -29.22 10.54
N VAL A 364 -3.40 -29.89 9.71
CA VAL A 364 -3.63 -31.27 9.28
C VAL A 364 -3.63 -32.22 10.49
N ARG A 365 -2.64 -32.10 11.38
CA ARG A 365 -2.58 -32.93 12.60
C ARG A 365 -3.72 -32.65 13.58
N GLN A 366 -4.24 -31.42 13.64
CA GLN A 366 -5.38 -31.05 14.47
C GLN A 366 -6.70 -31.63 13.92
N GLU A 367 -6.89 -31.66 12.61
CA GLU A 367 -8.12 -32.17 12.00
C GLU A 367 -8.13 -33.70 11.84
N TYR A 368 -7.01 -34.31 11.46
CA TYR A 368 -6.92 -35.74 11.11
C TYR A 368 -6.13 -36.59 12.12
N GLY A 369 -5.57 -35.99 13.18
CA GLY A 369 -4.79 -36.69 14.21
C GLY A 369 -3.36 -37.10 13.81
N SER A 370 -3.05 -37.18 12.51
CA SER A 370 -1.71 -37.49 11.98
C SER A 370 -1.26 -36.50 10.90
N ASP A 371 -0.01 -36.62 10.44
CA ASP A 371 0.54 -35.80 9.36
C ASP A 371 0.26 -36.41 7.96
N ASP A 372 -0.38 -37.59 7.87
CA ASP A 372 -0.45 -38.38 6.63
C ASP A 372 -1.25 -37.67 5.53
N MET A 373 -2.27 -36.91 5.91
CA MET A 373 -3.11 -36.12 4.99
C MET A 373 -2.43 -34.84 4.47
N LEU A 374 -1.20 -34.52 4.90
CA LEU A 374 -0.52 -33.26 4.56
C LEU A 374 -0.32 -33.08 3.06
N LYS A 375 0.10 -34.13 2.35
CA LYS A 375 0.31 -34.10 0.89
C LYS A 375 -1.03 -33.95 0.15
N THR A 376 -2.06 -34.68 0.58
CA THR A 376 -3.41 -34.61 0.01
C THR A 376 -4.02 -33.22 0.17
N VAL A 377 -3.91 -32.61 1.36
CA VAL A 377 -4.38 -31.24 1.62
C VAL A 377 -3.57 -30.22 0.83
N MET A 378 -2.25 -30.40 0.68
CA MET A 378 -1.42 -29.56 -0.18
C MET A 378 -1.90 -29.58 -1.64
N GLU A 379 -2.06 -30.78 -2.22
CA GLU A 379 -2.54 -30.96 -3.60
C GLU A 379 -3.96 -30.40 -3.79
N PHE A 380 -4.89 -30.66 -2.85
CA PHE A 380 -6.28 -30.18 -2.91
C PHE A 380 -6.42 -28.65 -2.84
N ASN A 381 -5.40 -27.94 -2.33
CA ASN A 381 -5.36 -26.49 -2.24
C ASN A 381 -4.38 -25.82 -3.21
N GLY A 382 -3.70 -26.59 -4.08
CA GLY A 382 -2.64 -26.07 -4.96
C GLY A 382 -1.41 -25.53 -4.21
N ILE A 383 -1.19 -25.95 -2.96
CA ILE A 383 -0.10 -25.48 -2.11
C ILE A 383 1.15 -26.31 -2.37
N THR A 384 2.16 -25.71 -3.00
CA THR A 384 3.43 -26.40 -3.32
C THR A 384 4.38 -26.55 -2.13
N ASN A 385 4.17 -25.79 -1.03
CA ASN A 385 4.96 -25.90 0.20
C ASN A 385 4.11 -25.55 1.44
N GLY A 386 3.85 -26.55 2.30
CA GLY A 386 3.02 -26.40 3.50
C GLY A 386 3.54 -25.44 4.58
N ASN A 387 4.77 -24.93 4.45
CA ASN A 387 5.31 -23.89 5.33
C ASN A 387 4.98 -22.45 4.88
N ILE A 388 4.33 -22.26 3.73
CA ILE A 388 4.08 -20.94 3.12
C ILE A 388 2.65 -20.43 3.39
N ILE A 389 1.83 -21.17 4.16
CA ILE A 389 0.47 -20.74 4.45
C ILE A 389 0.44 -19.43 5.25
N ARG A 390 -0.42 -18.49 4.84
CA ARG A 390 -0.52 -17.15 5.43
C ARG A 390 -1.69 -17.06 6.41
N VAL A 391 -1.57 -16.22 7.43
CA VAL A 391 -2.67 -15.95 8.37
C VAL A 391 -3.85 -15.34 7.61
N GLY A 392 -5.06 -15.85 7.87
CA GLY A 392 -6.29 -15.51 7.14
C GLY A 392 -6.49 -16.25 5.82
N GLN A 393 -5.53 -17.10 5.38
CA GLN A 393 -5.71 -17.96 4.21
C GLN A 393 -6.80 -19.01 4.49
N GLN A 394 -7.64 -19.29 3.48
CA GLN A 394 -8.57 -20.42 3.50
C GLN A 394 -7.84 -21.69 3.07
N ILE A 395 -7.95 -22.75 3.88
CA ILE A 395 -7.49 -24.10 3.59
C ILE A 395 -8.72 -25.00 3.54
N LYS A 396 -8.95 -25.66 2.41
CA LYS A 396 -9.98 -26.68 2.24
C LYS A 396 -9.44 -28.02 2.76
N LEU A 397 -10.10 -28.58 3.76
CA LEU A 397 -9.75 -29.85 4.39
C LEU A 397 -10.76 -30.91 3.92
N PRO A 398 -10.38 -31.89 3.07
CA PRO A 398 -11.28 -32.95 2.61
C PRO A 398 -11.83 -33.77 3.78
N ILE A 399 -13.13 -34.04 3.76
CA ILE A 399 -13.78 -34.92 4.75
C ILE A 399 -13.56 -36.36 4.30
N ILE A 400 -12.83 -37.12 5.11
CA ILE A 400 -12.71 -38.57 4.93
C ILE A 400 -14.03 -39.16 5.44
N LYS A 401 -14.80 -39.79 4.55
CA LYS A 401 -15.88 -40.67 4.96
C LYS A 401 -15.24 -42.00 5.31
N GLU A 402 -15.38 -42.44 6.57
CA GLU A 402 -15.02 -43.79 6.95
C GLU A 402 -16.01 -44.74 6.28
N ASP A 403 -15.52 -45.64 5.43
CA ASP A 403 -16.31 -46.75 4.91
C ASP A 403 -16.52 -47.77 6.07
N GLU A 404 -17.78 -48.11 6.39
CA GLU A 404 -18.16 -49.12 7.39
C GLU A 404 -17.80 -50.57 6.99
#